data_AF-A0A7S1SXD6-F1
#
_entry.id   AF-A0A7S1SXD6-F1
#
_cell.length_a   1.000
_cell.length_b   1.000
_cell.length_c   1.000
_cell.angle_alpha   90.00
_cell.angle_beta   90.00
_cell.angle_gamma   90.00
#
_symmetry.space_group_name_H-M   'P 1'
#
loop_
_entity.id
_entity.type
_entity.pdbx_description
1 polymer ?
#
loop_
_entity_poly.entity_id
_entity_poly.type
_entity_poly.pdbx_seq_one_letter_code
_entity_poly.pdbx_strand_id
1 'polypeptide(L)'
;GVSESTGIAYVQSVSVVGEDESEPAAAVDLVDGTVSLTFALGNVELSGMAHGVLGMCCLGRSWALALVTEVLKVGTLEGSVIYRVTRTDVVTVQQSSAGGDSDTLEREKRLLGLLKEALNPSGAGRGLYYSPSLDLTLNTQQRQSLSEKGRPTVADPGHHFCWNGHLSRPFFEAGAGSFIPRVIHGSVQYLEGLGWCNGPKHTMGNVCIISRRSVMRAGCRHWRRGADPQGHCSNFVETEQVMEFYSQLQHSEQ
;
A
#
# COMPACT_ATOMS: atom_id res chain seq x y z
N GLY A 1 7.18 -10.90 13.48
CA GLY A 1 7.86 -12.21 13.53
C GLY A 1 6.90 -13.29 13.07
N VAL A 2 7.38 -14.45 12.61
CA VAL A 2 6.53 -15.60 12.28
C VAL A 2 6.86 -16.71 13.26
N SER A 3 5.86 -17.19 14.00
CA SER A 3 6.01 -18.36 14.84
C SER A 3 5.96 -19.60 13.95
N GLU A 4 7.11 -20.23 13.70
CA GLU A 4 7.21 -21.45 12.88
C GLU A 4 6.41 -22.62 13.48
N SER A 5 6.22 -22.64 14.80
CA SER A 5 5.48 -23.71 15.49
C SER A 5 3.96 -23.61 15.35
N THR A 6 3.41 -22.41 15.12
CA THR A 6 1.95 -22.20 15.06
C THR A 6 1.45 -21.77 13.69
N GLY A 7 2.34 -21.38 12.77
CA GLY A 7 1.93 -20.81 11.48
C GLY A 7 1.31 -19.39 11.61
N ILE A 8 1.46 -18.77 12.77
CA ILE A 8 0.92 -17.42 13.04
C ILE A 8 2.04 -16.39 12.84
N ALA A 9 1.77 -15.41 11.99
CA ALA A 9 2.60 -14.23 11.83
C ALA A 9 2.08 -13.09 12.72
N TYR A 10 2.97 -12.45 13.45
CA TYR A 10 2.68 -11.28 14.27
C TYR A 10 3.29 -10.04 13.63
N VAL A 11 2.47 -9.02 13.40
CA VAL A 11 2.85 -7.70 12.89
C VAL A 11 2.59 -6.67 13.98
N GLN A 12 3.64 -5.98 14.41
CA GLN A 12 3.56 -4.89 15.37
C GLN A 12 4.07 -3.60 14.73
N SER A 13 3.47 -2.48 15.10
CA SER A 13 4.01 -1.17 14.75
C SER A 13 5.29 -0.94 15.56
N VAL A 14 6.28 -0.32 14.95
CA VAL A 14 7.51 0.10 15.63
C VAL A 14 7.45 1.62 15.74
N SER A 15 6.94 2.13 16.85
CA SER A 15 7.08 3.55 17.18
C SER A 15 8.52 3.84 17.61
N VAL A 16 9.08 4.95 17.10
CA VAL A 16 10.50 5.31 17.30
C VAL A 16 10.77 5.88 18.70
N VAL A 17 9.78 5.97 19.59
CA VAL A 17 9.98 6.54 20.92
C VAL A 17 9.07 5.87 21.94
N GLY A 18 9.67 5.16 22.90
CA GLY A 18 9.04 4.76 24.17
C GLY A 18 8.72 3.28 24.28
N GLU A 19 9.25 2.66 25.33
CA GLU A 19 8.90 1.32 25.82
C GLU A 19 7.47 1.29 26.40
N ASP A 20 6.45 1.69 25.62
CA ASP A 20 5.07 1.51 26.02
C ASP A 20 4.58 0.12 25.58
N GLU A 21 4.47 -0.80 26.54
CA GLU A 21 4.06 -2.20 26.39
C GLU A 21 2.60 -2.41 25.88
N SER A 22 1.93 -1.38 25.32
CA SER A 22 0.50 -1.45 24.98
C SER A 22 0.15 -1.27 23.50
N GLU A 23 1.12 -1.22 22.58
CA GLU A 23 0.78 -1.16 21.15
C GLU A 23 0.22 -2.52 20.66
N PRO A 24 -1.00 -2.55 20.08
CA PRO A 24 -1.57 -3.79 19.60
C PRO A 24 -0.72 -4.34 18.44
N ALA A 25 -0.70 -5.66 18.33
CA ALA A 25 -0.16 -6.38 17.20
C ALA A 25 -1.30 -7.06 16.42
N ALA A 26 -1.15 -7.19 15.11
CA ALA A 26 -1.99 -8.05 14.31
C ALA A 26 -1.42 -9.49 14.33
N ALA A 27 -2.20 -10.43 14.84
CA ALA A 27 -1.95 -11.86 14.71
C ALA A 27 -2.65 -12.36 13.44
N VAL A 28 -1.87 -12.97 12.56
CA VAL A 28 -2.27 -13.42 11.23
C VAL A 28 -2.04 -14.93 11.17
N ASP A 29 -3.11 -15.71 11.15
CA ASP A 29 -3.04 -17.16 10.99
C ASP A 29 -2.90 -17.48 9.50
N LEU A 30 -1.74 -18.05 9.12
CA LEU A 30 -1.44 -18.38 7.72
C LEU A 30 -1.96 -19.76 7.30
N VAL A 31 -2.66 -20.47 8.19
CA VAL A 31 -3.33 -21.74 7.92
C VAL A 31 -4.79 -21.49 7.54
N ASP A 32 -5.53 -20.76 8.37
CA ASP A 32 -6.96 -20.51 8.14
C ASP A 32 -7.31 -19.13 7.57
N GLY A 33 -6.38 -18.17 7.65
CA GLY A 33 -6.54 -16.82 7.11
C GLY A 33 -7.18 -15.83 8.08
N THR A 34 -7.32 -16.18 9.35
CA THR A 34 -7.88 -15.30 10.36
C THR A 34 -6.91 -14.18 10.73
N VAL A 35 -7.46 -12.97 10.92
CA VAL A 35 -6.73 -11.82 11.47
C VAL A 35 -7.39 -11.42 12.77
N SER A 36 -6.58 -11.17 13.79
CA SER A 36 -7.05 -10.63 15.07
C SER A 36 -6.05 -9.63 15.64
N LEU A 37 -6.56 -8.70 16.45
CA LEU A 37 -5.70 -7.82 17.25
C LEU A 37 -5.37 -8.52 18.57
N THR A 38 -4.10 -8.50 18.96
CA THR A 38 -3.61 -9.02 20.23
C THR A 38 -2.69 -8.02 20.91
N PHE A 39 -2.69 -8.04 22.23
CA PHE A 39 -1.73 -7.30 23.07
C PHE A 39 -0.70 -8.25 23.70
N ALA A 40 -0.87 -9.56 23.55
CA ALA A 40 0.00 -10.58 24.10
C ALA A 40 0.79 -11.23 22.96
N LEU A 41 2.03 -10.78 22.76
CA LEU A 41 2.91 -11.30 21.72
C LEU A 41 3.61 -12.61 22.10
N GLY A 42 3.54 -13.04 23.37
CA GLY A 42 4.29 -14.20 23.87
C GLY A 42 5.81 -14.05 23.64
N ASN A 43 6.55 -15.16 23.74
CA ASN A 43 7.98 -15.18 23.38
C ASN A 43 8.14 -15.40 21.87
N VAL A 44 7.81 -14.39 21.06
CA VAL A 44 8.00 -14.42 19.60
C VAL A 44 9.24 -13.61 19.24
N GLU A 45 10.23 -14.27 18.63
CA GLU A 45 11.43 -13.57 18.13
C GLU A 45 11.11 -12.71 16.89
N LEU A 46 11.73 -11.53 16.85
CA LEU A 46 11.63 -10.61 15.72
C LEU A 46 12.37 -11.18 14.51
N SER A 47 11.61 -11.69 13.54
CA SER A 47 12.16 -12.25 12.30
C SER A 47 12.57 -11.21 11.23
N GLY A 48 12.16 -9.95 11.35
CA GLY A 48 12.47 -8.91 10.36
C GLY A 48 11.61 -7.65 10.47
N MET A 49 11.98 -6.63 9.71
CA MET A 49 11.28 -5.34 9.62
C MET A 49 10.62 -5.17 8.25
N ALA A 50 9.48 -4.47 8.22
CA ALA A 50 8.77 -4.11 7.01
C ALA A 50 8.25 -2.68 7.12
N HIS A 51 8.10 -2.00 5.98
CA HIS A 51 7.52 -0.67 5.90
C HIS A 51 5.98 -0.68 5.91
N GLY A 52 5.35 -1.84 5.71
CA GLY A 52 3.89 -2.01 5.78
C GLY A 52 3.42 -3.37 5.27
N VAL A 53 2.18 -3.72 5.58
CA VAL A 53 1.54 -4.97 5.16
C VAL A 53 0.65 -4.70 3.95
N LEU A 54 0.94 -5.30 2.79
CA LEU A 54 0.06 -5.16 1.62
C LEU A 54 -1.28 -5.86 1.84
N GLY A 55 -1.26 -6.96 2.58
CA GLY A 55 -2.43 -7.76 2.95
C GLY A 55 -2.12 -9.25 2.84
N MET A 56 -3.16 -10.07 2.71
CA MET A 56 -3.04 -11.51 2.63
C MET A 56 -3.84 -12.12 1.48
N CYS A 57 -3.45 -13.31 1.04
CA CYS A 57 -4.06 -14.02 -0.07
C CYS A 57 -4.16 -15.52 0.22
N CYS A 58 -5.31 -16.11 -0.07
CA CYS A 58 -5.52 -17.56 0.01
C CYS A 58 -4.86 -18.26 -1.18
N LEU A 59 -4.01 -19.24 -0.91
CA LEU A 59 -3.32 -20.08 -1.89
C LEU A 59 -4.01 -21.44 -2.11
N GLY A 60 -5.17 -21.66 -1.49
CA GLY A 60 -5.87 -22.94 -1.49
C GLY A 60 -6.15 -23.39 -0.07
N ARG A 61 -5.21 -24.11 0.54
CA ARG A 61 -5.29 -24.57 1.94
C ARG A 61 -4.45 -23.74 2.91
N SER A 62 -3.61 -22.87 2.37
CA SER A 62 -2.74 -21.98 3.13
C SER A 62 -2.92 -20.55 2.69
N TRP A 63 -2.45 -19.62 3.52
CA TRP A 63 -2.45 -18.20 3.24
C TRP A 63 -1.03 -17.65 3.14
N ALA A 64 -0.92 -16.60 2.35
CA ALA A 64 0.30 -15.84 2.16
C ALA A 64 0.14 -14.42 2.67
N LEU A 65 1.09 -13.93 3.45
CA LEU A 65 1.16 -12.55 3.90
C LEU A 65 2.16 -11.77 3.05
N ALA A 66 1.69 -10.72 2.40
CA ALA A 66 2.49 -9.87 1.52
C ALA A 66 2.95 -8.60 2.25
N LEU A 67 4.25 -8.32 2.17
CA LEU A 67 4.93 -7.25 2.91
C LEU A 67 5.64 -6.29 1.95
N VAL A 68 5.74 -5.02 2.35
CA VAL A 68 6.66 -4.04 1.75
C VAL A 68 7.92 -4.02 2.59
N THR A 69 9.05 -4.45 2.04
CA THR A 69 10.32 -4.54 2.78
C THR A 69 11.29 -3.41 2.47
N GLU A 70 11.22 -2.83 1.27
CA GLU A 70 12.04 -1.67 0.90
C GLU A 70 11.23 -0.68 0.07
N VAL A 71 11.53 0.61 0.29
CA VAL A 71 10.89 1.73 -0.40
C VAL A 71 11.91 2.78 -0.81
N LEU A 72 11.55 3.57 -1.82
CA LEU A 72 12.25 4.78 -2.23
C LEU A 72 11.36 6.00 -1.98
N LYS A 73 11.87 7.03 -1.32
CA LYS A 73 11.19 8.33 -1.23
C LYS A 73 11.13 8.98 -2.62
N VAL A 74 9.93 9.30 -3.07
CA VAL A 74 9.69 9.98 -4.37
C VAL A 74 9.67 11.49 -4.20
N GLY A 75 9.02 11.97 -3.14
CA GLY A 75 8.81 13.39 -2.89
C GLY A 75 8.02 13.62 -1.62
N THR A 76 7.69 14.88 -1.35
CA THR A 76 6.86 15.29 -0.22
C THR A 76 5.73 16.16 -0.77
N LEU A 77 4.48 15.77 -0.56
CA LEU A 77 3.31 16.50 -1.03
C LEU A 77 2.41 16.80 0.17
N GLU A 78 2.00 18.06 0.35
CA GLU A 78 1.19 18.50 1.49
C GLU A 78 1.83 18.11 2.84
N GLY A 79 3.16 18.22 2.93
CA GLY A 79 3.95 17.80 4.09
C GLY A 79 4.05 16.28 4.30
N SER A 80 3.41 15.46 3.46
CA SER A 80 3.40 14.00 3.57
C SER A 80 4.37 13.37 2.58
N VAL A 81 5.20 12.44 3.07
CA VAL A 81 6.15 11.71 2.22
C VAL A 81 5.42 10.72 1.33
N ILE A 82 5.78 10.67 0.05
CA ILE A 82 5.32 9.65 -0.90
C ILE A 82 6.46 8.66 -1.15
N TYR A 83 6.14 7.37 -1.01
CA TYR A 83 7.06 6.27 -1.23
C TYR A 83 6.69 5.47 -2.48
N ARG A 84 7.70 5.00 -3.19
CA ARG A 84 7.61 3.95 -4.20
C ARG A 84 8.08 2.63 -3.60
N VAL A 85 7.31 1.57 -3.76
CA VAL A 85 7.73 0.23 -3.35
C VAL A 85 8.87 -0.25 -4.26
N THR A 86 10.00 -0.64 -3.68
CA THR A 86 11.16 -1.18 -4.42
C THR A 86 11.44 -2.64 -4.13
N ARG A 87 10.97 -3.15 -2.99
CA ARG A 87 11.02 -4.58 -2.66
C ARG A 87 9.80 -5.01 -1.86
N THR A 88 9.31 -6.19 -2.20
CA THR A 88 8.23 -6.90 -1.49
C THR A 88 8.74 -8.25 -1.01
N ASP A 89 8.09 -8.80 0.01
CA ASP A 89 8.33 -10.16 0.45
C ASP A 89 7.01 -10.87 0.74
N VAL A 90 7.03 -12.20 0.69
CA VAL A 90 5.84 -13.03 0.91
C VAL A 90 6.15 -14.13 1.91
N VAL A 91 5.43 -14.11 3.03
CA VAL A 91 5.52 -15.10 4.10
C VAL A 91 4.42 -16.14 3.93
N THR A 92 4.76 -17.41 4.05
CA THR A 92 3.85 -18.57 3.99
C THR A 92 4.25 -19.63 5.01
N VAL A 93 3.33 -20.47 5.47
CA VAL A 93 3.68 -21.66 6.28
C VAL A 93 4.36 -22.71 5.40
N GLN A 94 5.51 -23.23 5.84
CA GLN A 94 6.11 -24.40 5.20
C GLN A 94 5.27 -25.64 5.55
N GLN A 95 4.44 -26.11 4.61
CA GLN A 95 3.73 -27.37 4.82
C GLN A 95 4.71 -28.54 4.64
N SER A 96 4.88 -29.33 5.70
CA SER A 96 5.56 -30.62 5.62
C SER A 96 4.78 -31.53 4.67
N SER A 97 5.46 -32.24 3.78
CA SER A 97 4.93 -33.09 2.70
C SER A 97 4.04 -34.27 3.16
N ALA A 98 3.63 -34.32 4.42
CA ALA A 98 2.92 -35.42 5.03
C ALA A 98 1.41 -35.35 4.72
N GLY A 99 1.02 -35.89 3.56
CA GLY A 99 -0.38 -36.25 3.28
C GLY A 99 -1.16 -35.35 2.30
N GLY A 100 -0.53 -34.35 1.71
CA GLY A 100 -1.15 -33.51 0.67
C GLY A 100 -1.20 -34.22 -0.69
N ASP A 101 -2.37 -34.19 -1.34
CA ASP A 101 -2.51 -34.53 -2.75
C ASP A 101 -1.54 -33.68 -3.61
N SER A 102 -0.74 -34.36 -4.45
CA SER A 102 0.33 -33.74 -5.23
C SER A 102 -0.17 -32.63 -6.15
N ASP A 103 -1.39 -32.77 -6.71
CA ASP A 103 -1.99 -31.75 -7.58
C ASP A 103 -2.30 -30.46 -6.79
N THR A 104 -2.75 -30.62 -5.54
CA THR A 104 -3.02 -29.47 -4.69
C THR A 104 -1.74 -28.70 -4.36
N LEU A 105 -0.66 -29.40 -4.00
CA LEU A 105 0.61 -28.75 -3.68
C LEU A 105 1.19 -27.98 -4.88
N GLU A 106 1.10 -28.54 -6.09
CA GLU A 106 1.52 -27.86 -7.32
C GLU A 106 0.65 -26.63 -7.63
N ARG A 107 -0.67 -26.69 -7.35
CA ARG A 107 -1.56 -25.54 -7.46
C ARG A 107 -1.16 -24.41 -6.49
N GLU A 108 -0.85 -24.71 -5.24
CA GLU A 108 -0.42 -23.71 -4.26
C GLU A 108 0.89 -23.04 -4.66
N LYS A 109 1.88 -23.83 -5.09
CA LYS A 109 3.15 -23.31 -5.62
C LYS A 109 2.94 -22.37 -6.81
N ARG A 110 2.04 -22.74 -7.73
CA ARG A 110 1.68 -21.91 -8.88
C ARG A 110 1.04 -20.60 -8.45
N LEU A 111 0.08 -20.63 -7.53
CA LEU A 111 -0.58 -19.43 -7.01
C LEU A 111 0.41 -18.51 -6.28
N LEU A 112 1.30 -19.08 -5.47
CA LEU A 112 2.38 -18.33 -4.81
C LEU A 112 3.31 -17.66 -5.83
N GLY A 113 3.67 -18.37 -6.91
CA GLY A 113 4.46 -17.82 -8.01
C GLY A 113 3.76 -16.64 -8.69
N LEU A 114 2.47 -16.75 -8.97
CA LEU A 114 1.67 -15.65 -9.54
C LEU A 114 1.57 -14.45 -8.60
N LEU A 115 1.40 -14.68 -7.30
CA LEU A 115 1.39 -13.63 -6.29
C LEU A 115 2.75 -12.90 -6.24
N LYS A 116 3.86 -13.65 -6.19
CA LYS A 116 5.21 -13.07 -6.19
C LYS A 116 5.47 -12.25 -7.45
N GLU A 117 5.05 -12.72 -8.63
CA GLU A 117 5.19 -11.96 -9.87
C GLU A 117 4.31 -10.70 -9.88
N ALA A 118 3.07 -10.77 -9.39
CA ALA A 118 2.18 -9.63 -9.26
C ALA A 118 2.72 -8.55 -8.29
N LEU A 119 3.50 -8.97 -7.29
CA LEU A 119 4.12 -8.09 -6.29
C LEU A 119 5.54 -7.64 -6.68
N ASN A 120 6.12 -8.18 -7.75
CA ASN A 120 7.49 -7.91 -8.17
C ASN A 120 7.63 -6.47 -8.69
N PRO A 121 8.36 -5.56 -8.01
CA PRO A 121 8.50 -4.16 -8.42
C PRO A 121 9.21 -3.97 -9.77
N SER A 122 9.95 -4.98 -10.23
CA SER A 122 10.61 -4.99 -11.55
C SER A 122 9.73 -5.59 -12.65
N GLY A 123 8.57 -6.17 -12.30
CA GLY A 123 7.69 -6.91 -13.19
C GLY A 123 6.28 -6.32 -13.25
N ALA A 124 5.28 -7.16 -12.95
CA ALA A 124 3.88 -6.77 -12.94
C ALA A 124 3.52 -5.83 -11.77
N GLY A 125 4.25 -5.89 -10.65
CA GLY A 125 4.10 -5.02 -9.48
C GLY A 125 4.85 -3.68 -9.59
N ARG A 126 5.32 -3.30 -10.78
CA ARG A 126 5.97 -2.00 -10.97
C ARG A 126 4.99 -0.85 -10.73
N GLY A 127 5.48 0.23 -10.14
CA GLY A 127 4.67 1.45 -9.99
C GLY A 127 3.63 1.36 -8.87
N LEU A 128 3.95 0.66 -7.78
CA LEU A 128 3.21 0.72 -6.53
C LEU A 128 3.71 1.88 -5.67
N TYR A 129 2.79 2.74 -5.24
CA TYR A 129 3.10 3.93 -4.43
C TYR A 129 2.13 4.05 -3.26
N TYR A 130 2.60 4.58 -2.15
CA TYR A 130 1.75 4.93 -1.01
C TYR A 130 2.34 6.10 -0.24
N SER A 131 1.54 6.68 0.64
CA SER A 131 1.99 7.61 1.67
C SER A 131 1.41 7.16 3.02
N PRO A 132 2.18 7.22 4.12
CA PRO A 132 1.65 6.87 5.45
C PRO A 132 0.51 7.81 5.89
N SER A 133 0.60 9.08 5.51
CA SER A 133 -0.28 10.14 6.03
C SER A 133 -1.22 10.72 4.96
N LEU A 134 -0.88 10.62 3.68
CA LEU A 134 -1.68 11.15 2.58
C LEU A 134 -2.45 10.05 1.86
N ASP A 135 -3.75 10.24 1.65
CA ASP A 135 -4.53 9.32 0.83
C ASP A 135 -4.33 9.56 -0.67
N LEU A 136 -3.40 8.81 -1.27
CA LEU A 136 -3.13 8.87 -2.71
C LEU A 136 -4.27 8.31 -3.55
N THR A 137 -5.25 7.61 -2.97
CA THR A 137 -6.41 7.10 -3.71
C THR A 137 -7.40 8.21 -4.06
N LEU A 138 -7.37 9.33 -3.34
CA LEU A 138 -8.21 10.51 -3.56
C LEU A 138 -7.41 11.60 -4.29
N ASN A 139 -8.06 12.43 -5.09
CA ASN A 139 -7.47 13.66 -5.60
C ASN A 139 -7.50 14.79 -4.56
N THR A 140 -6.73 15.84 -4.81
CA THR A 140 -6.57 17.00 -3.93
C THR A 140 -7.92 17.66 -3.64
N GLN A 141 -8.78 17.81 -4.65
CA GLN A 141 -10.11 18.39 -4.47
C GLN A 141 -10.99 17.56 -3.52
N GLN A 142 -10.96 16.22 -3.66
CA GLN A 142 -11.67 15.30 -2.76
C GLN A 142 -11.13 15.36 -1.33
N ARG A 143 -9.80 15.34 -1.17
CA ARG A 143 -9.14 15.46 0.14
C ARG A 143 -9.51 16.78 0.82
N GLN A 144 -9.45 17.89 0.10
CA GLN A 144 -9.85 19.21 0.60
C GLN A 144 -11.33 19.23 1.01
N SER A 145 -12.24 18.70 0.19
CA SER A 145 -13.66 18.68 0.52
C SER A 145 -13.98 17.86 1.78
N LEU A 146 -13.24 16.77 2.04
CA LEU A 146 -13.37 16.00 3.27
C LEU A 146 -12.83 16.77 4.48
N SER A 147 -11.66 17.40 4.33
CA SER A 147 -11.04 18.25 5.35
C SER A 147 -11.94 19.42 5.77
N GLU A 148 -12.49 20.16 4.80
CA GLU A 148 -13.44 21.27 5.05
C GLU A 148 -14.69 20.82 5.81
N LYS A 149 -15.12 19.56 5.60
CA LYS A 149 -16.28 18.97 6.30
C LYS A 149 -15.89 18.34 7.64
N GLY A 150 -14.63 18.44 8.07
CA GLY A 150 -14.11 17.80 9.27
C GLY A 150 -14.19 16.27 9.24
N ARG A 151 -14.26 15.66 8.04
CA ARG A 151 -14.33 14.20 7.89
C ARG A 151 -12.93 13.66 7.68
N PRO A 152 -12.49 12.64 8.46
CA PRO A 152 -11.22 11.99 8.18
C PRO A 152 -11.29 11.28 6.82
N THR A 153 -10.13 11.14 6.18
CA THR A 153 -9.98 10.19 5.07
C THR A 153 -10.12 8.78 5.65
N VAL A 154 -11.33 8.24 5.60
CA VAL A 154 -11.57 6.86 6.01
C VAL A 154 -10.94 5.95 4.98
N ALA A 155 -10.03 5.09 5.42
CA ALA A 155 -9.43 4.10 4.56
C ALA A 155 -10.51 3.14 4.05
N ASP A 156 -10.83 3.25 2.76
CA ASP A 156 -11.79 2.37 2.09
C ASP A 156 -11.03 1.34 1.24
N PRO A 157 -10.96 0.06 1.67
CA PRO A 157 -10.37 -0.99 0.83
C PRO A 157 -11.17 -1.27 -0.45
N GLY A 158 -12.41 -0.78 -0.54
CA GLY A 158 -13.24 -0.82 -1.74
C GLY A 158 -12.97 0.32 -2.73
N HIS A 159 -12.11 1.28 -2.40
CA HIS A 159 -11.87 2.42 -3.28
C HIS A 159 -11.28 1.97 -4.62
N HIS A 160 -11.79 2.51 -5.72
CA HIS A 160 -11.43 2.07 -7.07
C HIS A 160 -9.96 2.30 -7.45
N PHE A 161 -9.21 3.08 -6.67
CA PHE A 161 -7.76 3.26 -6.81
C PHE A 161 -6.93 2.54 -5.73
N CYS A 162 -7.55 1.85 -4.78
CA CYS A 162 -6.85 1.06 -3.75
C CYS A 162 -6.42 -0.28 -4.35
N TRP A 163 -5.17 -0.37 -4.81
CA TRP A 163 -4.62 -1.54 -5.48
C TRP A 163 -4.60 -2.78 -4.59
N ASN A 164 -4.18 -2.63 -3.33
CA ASN A 164 -4.17 -3.71 -2.34
C ASN A 164 -5.50 -3.87 -1.59
N GLY A 165 -6.58 -3.24 -2.07
CA GLY A 165 -7.88 -3.26 -1.42
C GLY A 165 -8.43 -4.67 -1.18
N HIS A 166 -8.27 -5.58 -2.15
CA HIS A 166 -8.69 -6.97 -1.97
C HIS A 166 -7.85 -7.73 -0.94
N LEU A 167 -6.52 -7.60 -1.00
CA LEU A 167 -5.59 -8.27 -0.09
C LEU A 167 -5.78 -7.81 1.36
N SER A 168 -6.20 -6.57 1.56
CA SER A 168 -6.29 -5.95 2.88
C SER A 168 -7.62 -6.18 3.60
N ARG A 169 -8.66 -6.72 2.93
CA ARG A 169 -10.00 -6.91 3.53
C ARG A 169 -9.97 -7.62 4.89
N PRO A 170 -9.25 -8.74 5.07
CA PRO A 170 -9.24 -9.43 6.37
C PRO A 170 -8.72 -8.56 7.51
N PHE A 171 -7.78 -7.65 7.23
CA PHE A 171 -7.25 -6.72 8.23
C PHE A 171 -8.27 -5.63 8.58
N PHE A 172 -8.97 -5.07 7.58
CA PHE A 172 -10.01 -4.07 7.84
C PHE A 172 -11.19 -4.65 8.61
N GLU A 173 -11.62 -5.87 8.26
CA GLU A 173 -12.70 -6.58 8.95
C GLU A 173 -12.33 -6.91 10.41
N ALA A 174 -11.06 -7.17 10.69
CA ALA A 174 -10.53 -7.41 12.04
C ALA A 174 -10.20 -6.12 12.83
N GLY A 175 -10.43 -4.93 12.28
CA GLY A 175 -10.05 -3.66 12.90
C GLY A 175 -8.55 -3.36 12.87
N ALA A 176 -7.75 -4.16 12.17
CA ALA A 176 -6.30 -4.04 12.00
C ALA A 176 -5.92 -3.21 10.75
N GLY A 177 -6.77 -2.26 10.33
CA GLY A 177 -6.54 -1.45 9.12
C GLY A 177 -5.33 -0.51 9.20
N SER A 178 -4.86 -0.16 10.41
CA SER A 178 -3.71 0.73 10.62
C SER A 178 -2.38 0.14 10.13
N PHE A 179 -2.27 -1.18 10.01
CA PHE A 179 -1.09 -1.87 9.49
C PHE A 179 -1.01 -1.86 7.95
N ILE A 180 -2.10 -1.45 7.29
CA ILE A 180 -2.24 -1.51 5.84
C ILE A 180 -1.99 -0.12 5.21
N PRO A 181 -0.87 0.10 4.51
CA PRO A 181 -0.74 1.25 3.64
C PRO A 181 -1.74 1.15 2.48
N ARG A 182 -2.36 2.28 2.13
CA ARG A 182 -3.19 2.38 0.92
C ARG A 182 -2.28 2.53 -0.29
N VAL A 183 -2.18 1.47 -1.07
CA VAL A 183 -1.30 1.45 -2.24
C VAL A 183 -2.08 1.79 -3.50
N ILE A 184 -1.58 2.73 -4.29
CA ILE A 184 -2.03 2.97 -5.66
C ILE A 184 -1.09 2.27 -6.64
N HIS A 185 -1.61 1.95 -7.82
CA HIS A 185 -0.81 1.47 -8.95
C HIS A 185 -0.84 2.48 -10.09
N GLY A 186 0.33 2.87 -10.60
CA GLY A 186 0.46 3.87 -11.66
C GLY A 186 1.84 4.53 -11.65
N SER A 187 1.88 5.87 -11.57
CA SER A 187 3.13 6.63 -11.53
C SER A 187 3.02 7.88 -10.67
N VAL A 188 4.06 8.17 -9.89
CA VAL A 188 4.23 9.46 -9.21
C VAL A 188 5.55 10.05 -9.67
N GLN A 189 5.51 11.28 -10.16
CA GLN A 189 6.68 12.09 -10.47
C GLN A 189 6.67 13.33 -9.59
N TYR A 190 7.82 13.69 -9.05
CA TYR A 190 7.98 14.84 -8.18
C TYR A 190 9.19 15.65 -8.65
N LEU A 191 8.96 16.93 -8.91
CA LEU A 191 9.98 17.88 -9.36
C LEU A 191 10.07 18.98 -8.31
N GLU A 192 11.23 19.07 -7.68
CA GLU A 192 11.49 20.01 -6.59
C GLU A 192 12.22 21.26 -7.08
N GLY A 193 11.94 22.41 -6.47
CA GLY A 193 12.75 23.62 -6.69
C GLY A 193 12.56 24.26 -8.07
N LEU A 194 11.38 24.09 -8.67
CA LEU A 194 11.05 24.71 -9.95
C LEU A 194 10.81 26.21 -9.79
N GLY A 195 11.27 26.97 -10.78
CA GLY A 195 11.09 28.43 -10.83
C GLY A 195 10.10 28.87 -11.88
N TRP A 196 9.18 29.73 -11.44
CA TRP A 196 8.24 30.42 -12.31
C TRP A 196 8.56 31.90 -12.31
N CYS A 197 8.94 32.39 -13.49
CA CYS A 197 9.14 33.80 -13.73
C CYS A 197 7.82 34.39 -14.21
N ASN A 198 7.20 35.23 -13.37
CA ASN A 198 6.01 35.99 -13.77
C ASN A 198 6.31 37.50 -13.63
N GLY A 199 7.06 38.04 -14.59
CA GLY A 199 7.60 39.39 -14.53
C GLY A 199 8.68 39.53 -13.43
N PRO A 200 8.65 40.57 -12.59
CA PRO A 200 9.67 40.79 -11.53
C PRO A 200 9.52 39.84 -10.34
N LYS A 201 8.43 39.06 -10.26
CA LYS A 201 8.20 38.10 -9.16
C LYS A 201 8.76 36.73 -9.55
N HIS A 202 9.76 36.29 -8.80
CA HIS A 202 10.28 34.93 -8.88
C HIS A 202 9.56 34.07 -7.84
N THR A 203 8.75 33.11 -8.29
CA THR A 203 8.07 32.17 -7.41
C THR A 203 8.74 30.81 -7.53
N MET A 204 9.05 30.20 -6.40
CA MET A 204 9.61 28.85 -6.33
C MET A 204 8.52 27.88 -5.88
N GLY A 205 8.64 26.62 -6.29
CA GLY A 205 7.64 25.62 -5.98
C GLY A 205 8.02 24.23 -6.44
N ASN A 206 7.17 23.29 -6.07
CA ASN A 206 7.28 21.89 -6.44
C ASN A 206 6.12 21.50 -7.36
N VAL A 207 6.36 20.57 -8.26
CA VAL A 207 5.31 19.95 -9.09
C VAL A 207 5.27 18.46 -8.79
N CYS A 208 4.09 17.97 -8.42
CA CYS A 208 3.82 16.54 -8.32
C CYS A 208 2.81 16.13 -9.40
N ILE A 209 3.15 15.09 -10.17
CA ILE A 209 2.22 14.46 -11.12
C ILE A 209 1.92 13.06 -10.62
N ILE A 210 0.66 12.79 -10.33
CA ILE A 210 0.17 11.50 -9.84
C ILE A 210 -0.76 10.93 -10.90
N SER A 211 -0.43 9.74 -11.41
CA SER A 211 -1.35 8.93 -12.22
C SER A 211 -1.69 7.66 -11.46
N ARG A 212 -2.99 7.42 -11.23
CA ARG A 212 -3.51 6.25 -10.51
C ARG A 212 -4.47 5.48 -11.40
N ARG A 213 -4.27 4.17 -11.49
CA ARG A 213 -5.07 3.26 -12.33
C ARG A 213 -6.15 2.57 -11.51
N SER A 214 -7.36 2.55 -12.05
CA SER A 214 -8.51 1.92 -11.41
C SER A 214 -8.39 0.39 -11.40
N VAL A 215 -8.80 -0.22 -10.28
CA VAL A 215 -8.87 -1.68 -10.09
C VAL A 215 -10.18 -2.29 -10.59
N MET A 216 -11.24 -1.50 -10.75
CA MET A 216 -12.61 -2.00 -10.98
C MET A 216 -12.75 -2.81 -12.26
N ARG A 217 -12.03 -2.41 -13.31
CA ARG A 217 -12.06 -3.08 -14.62
C ARG A 217 -10.68 -3.12 -15.27
N ALA A 218 -9.69 -3.60 -14.53
CA ALA A 218 -8.36 -3.84 -15.08
C ALA A 218 -8.36 -5.06 -16.02
N GLY A 219 -7.61 -5.00 -17.13
CA GLY A 219 -7.41 -6.14 -18.01
C GLY A 219 -6.58 -5.83 -19.25
N CYS A 220 -6.16 -6.87 -19.97
CA CYS A 220 -5.40 -6.72 -21.21
C CYS A 220 -6.20 -5.92 -22.26
N ARG A 221 -5.54 -4.96 -22.92
CA ARG A 221 -6.13 -3.99 -23.88
C ARG A 221 -6.87 -4.64 -25.06
N HIS A 222 -6.52 -5.87 -25.41
CA HIS A 222 -7.17 -6.66 -26.47
C HIS A 222 -8.44 -7.38 -26.00
N TRP A 223 -8.59 -7.61 -24.69
CA TRP A 223 -9.66 -8.43 -24.10
C TRP A 223 -10.71 -7.61 -23.38
N ARG A 224 -10.38 -6.38 -22.94
CA ARG A 224 -11.29 -5.50 -22.21
C ARG A 224 -11.31 -4.09 -22.80
N ARG A 225 -12.40 -3.75 -23.50
CA ARG A 225 -12.73 -2.39 -23.95
C ARG A 225 -14.15 -2.03 -23.49
N GLY A 226 -14.46 -0.73 -23.46
CA GLY A 226 -15.77 -0.23 -23.05
C GLY A 226 -16.01 -0.23 -21.54
N ALA A 227 -17.25 0.02 -21.15
CA ALA A 227 -17.72 0.01 -19.78
C ALA A 227 -18.40 -1.34 -19.43
N ASP A 228 -18.48 -1.66 -18.14
CA ASP A 228 -19.35 -2.73 -17.63
C ASP A 228 -20.77 -2.19 -17.32
N PRO A 229 -21.73 -3.07 -16.97
CA PRO A 229 -23.09 -2.64 -16.61
C PRO A 229 -23.16 -1.67 -15.41
N GLN A 230 -22.12 -1.63 -14.57
CA GLN A 230 -21.99 -0.73 -13.44
C GLN A 230 -21.33 0.62 -13.83
N GLY A 231 -20.95 0.79 -15.11
CA GLY A 231 -20.36 2.02 -15.64
C GLY A 231 -18.84 2.10 -15.48
N HIS A 232 -18.15 1.06 -15.01
CA HIS A 232 -16.70 1.10 -14.87
C HIS A 232 -16.02 0.96 -16.23
N CYS A 233 -15.31 2.00 -16.64
CA CYS A 233 -14.50 1.99 -17.86
C CYS A 233 -13.28 1.04 -17.71
N SER A 234 -13.03 0.25 -18.75
CA SER A 234 -11.83 -0.59 -18.81
C SER A 234 -10.56 0.24 -18.71
N ASN A 235 -9.64 -0.16 -17.82
CA ASN A 235 -8.33 0.47 -17.65
C ASN A 235 -8.38 1.99 -17.40
N PHE A 236 -9.37 2.47 -16.65
CA PHE A 236 -9.48 3.87 -16.27
C PHE A 236 -8.24 4.35 -15.50
N VAL A 237 -7.77 5.56 -15.82
CA VAL A 237 -6.64 6.23 -15.16
C VAL A 237 -7.06 7.67 -14.87
N GLU A 238 -6.81 8.11 -13.65
CA GLU A 238 -6.86 9.52 -13.28
C GLU A 238 -5.43 10.05 -13.19
N THR A 239 -5.19 11.20 -13.81
CA THR A 239 -3.93 11.94 -13.70
C THR A 239 -4.19 13.29 -13.08
N GLU A 240 -3.48 13.58 -12.01
CA GLU A 240 -3.54 14.80 -11.23
C GLU A 240 -2.17 15.49 -11.27
N GLN A 241 -2.18 16.81 -11.46
CA GLN A 241 -1.00 17.66 -11.31
C GLN A 241 -1.23 18.61 -10.12
N VAL A 242 -0.36 18.54 -9.13
CA VAL A 242 -0.36 19.42 -7.95
C VAL A 242 0.86 20.32 -8.00
N MET A 243 0.66 21.61 -7.71
CA MET A 243 1.73 22.60 -7.65
C MET A 243 1.73 23.23 -6.27
N GLU A 244 2.87 23.14 -5.57
CA GLU A 244 3.05 23.73 -4.24
C GLU A 244 4.05 24.87 -4.34
N PHE A 245 3.59 26.11 -4.20
CA PHE A 245 4.45 27.29 -4.23
C PHE A 245 4.86 27.70 -2.82
N TYR A 246 6.11 28.10 -2.65
CA TYR A 246 6.60 28.69 -1.40
C TYR A 246 7.11 30.11 -1.67
N SER A 247 6.70 31.05 -0.82
CA SER A 247 7.18 32.43 -0.89
C SER A 247 8.65 32.46 -0.54
N GLN A 248 9.48 33.06 -1.40
CA GLN A 248 10.81 33.46 -0.96
C GLN A 248 10.65 34.49 0.16
N LEU A 249 11.14 34.18 1.36
CA LEU A 249 11.42 35.20 2.35
C LEU A 249 12.39 36.18 1.68
N GLN A 250 11.93 37.39 1.40
CA GLN A 250 12.84 38.47 1.02
C GLN A 250 13.85 38.57 2.16
N HIS A 251 15.10 38.17 1.91
CA HIS A 251 16.19 38.65 2.74
C HIS A 251 16.12 40.17 2.62
N SER A 252 15.71 40.80 3.72
CA SER A 252 15.92 42.22 3.93
C SER A 252 17.43 42.39 3.96
N GLU A 253 17.99 42.81 2.83
CA GLU A 253 19.31 43.42 2.81
C GLU A 253 19.23 44.66 3.71
N GLN A 254 19.95 44.62 4.84
CA GLN A 254 20.39 45.80 5.58
C GLN A 254 21.77 46.19 5.08
#